data_AF-A0A662SX41-F1
#
_entry.id   AF-A0A662SX41-F1
#
_cell.length_a   1.000
_cell.length_b   1.000
_cell.length_c   1.000
_cell.angle_alpha   90.00
_cell.angle_beta   90.00
_cell.angle_gamma   90.00
#
_symmetry.space_group_name_H-M   'P 1'
#
loop_
_entity.id
_entity.type
_entity.pdbx_description
1 polymer ?
#
loop_
_entity_poly.entity_id
_entity_poly.type
_entity_poly.pdbx_seq_one_letter_code
_entity_poly.pdbx_strand_id
1 'polypeptide(L)'
;MAPLEVVKVGKASSLRLQDCIVEAEGSVIEVSGKVYCSGDCIFTAPLKARSLASRGGDIEVQGSLRVKRGITVRDGSLIVAGDVEASSISVDRSMRAKGAKAEDISVGRRLKASWAEADIMDIGSVVDCRRLHARSLRVRGYVKAVELRADSLDVGGAVSCSHLAADSVDVGGSIAASEAEVYKMSVGNTVEVKGMLKATILRVGGGARVGGGEVGKLSVGGALRSSGSLKLGSADVGGALRAQGKIEVNYASIGGL
;
A
#
# COMPACT_ATOMS: atom_id res chain seq x y z
N MET A 1 -27.79 -25.00 -0.77
CA MET A 1 -27.03 -24.27 0.27
C MET A 1 -27.89 -24.32 1.53
N ALA A 2 -27.40 -24.91 2.62
CA ALA A 2 -28.15 -24.92 3.88
C ALA A 2 -28.28 -23.47 4.38
N PRO A 3 -29.42 -23.08 5.00
CA PRO A 3 -29.55 -21.77 5.61
C PRO A 3 -28.51 -21.61 6.73
N LEU A 4 -27.83 -20.47 6.77
CA LEU A 4 -26.89 -20.13 7.85
C LEU A 4 -27.67 -20.01 9.17
N GLU A 5 -27.08 -20.47 10.26
CA GLU A 5 -27.67 -20.32 11.60
C GLU A 5 -27.70 -18.84 12.01
N VAL A 6 -28.78 -18.36 12.64
CA VAL A 6 -28.87 -16.97 13.12
C VAL A 6 -28.66 -16.93 14.63
N VAL A 7 -27.69 -16.16 15.09
CA VAL A 7 -27.33 -16.02 16.51
C VAL A 7 -27.42 -14.54 16.91
N LYS A 8 -28.16 -14.24 17.98
CA LYS A 8 -28.26 -12.89 18.55
C LYS A 8 -27.19 -12.67 19.61
N VAL A 9 -26.42 -11.60 19.50
CA VAL A 9 -25.33 -11.26 20.43
C VAL A 9 -25.30 -9.75 20.68
N GLY A 10 -25.48 -9.33 21.93
CA GLY A 10 -25.09 -8.00 22.39
C GLY A 10 -23.65 -7.96 22.91
N LYS A 11 -23.41 -8.66 24.03
CA LYS A 11 -22.11 -8.76 24.71
C LYS A 11 -21.72 -10.22 24.92
N ALA A 12 -20.45 -10.55 24.69
CA ALA A 12 -19.91 -11.89 24.94
C ALA A 12 -18.49 -11.85 25.49
N SER A 13 -18.11 -12.89 26.25
CA SER A 13 -16.72 -13.08 26.68
C SER A 13 -15.86 -13.65 25.55
N SER A 14 -16.39 -14.59 24.77
CA SER A 14 -15.77 -15.14 23.55
C SER A 14 -16.86 -15.75 22.67
N LEU A 15 -16.61 -15.80 21.36
CA LEU A 15 -17.53 -16.41 20.39
C LEU A 15 -16.80 -17.48 19.60
N ARG A 16 -17.47 -18.62 19.41
CA ARG A 16 -17.12 -19.63 18.40
C ARG A 16 -18.33 -19.78 17.50
N LEU A 17 -18.11 -19.56 16.22
CA LEU A 17 -19.14 -19.40 15.21
C LEU A 17 -18.82 -20.34 14.05
N GLN A 18 -19.84 -20.97 13.49
CA GLN A 18 -19.71 -21.79 12.30
C GLN A 18 -20.89 -21.52 11.37
N ASP A 19 -20.60 -21.13 10.12
CA ASP A 19 -21.60 -20.95 9.05
C ASP A 19 -22.86 -20.20 9.54
N CYS A 20 -22.68 -18.98 10.06
CA CYS A 20 -23.74 -18.26 10.76
C CYS A 20 -23.82 -16.77 10.48
N ILE A 21 -25.00 -16.21 10.73
CA ILE A 21 -25.29 -14.79 10.78
C ILE A 21 -25.39 -14.37 12.24
N VAL A 22 -24.61 -13.37 12.63
CA VAL A 22 -24.61 -12.79 13.98
C VAL A 22 -25.38 -11.47 13.93
N GLU A 23 -26.56 -11.47 14.55
CA GLU A 23 -27.38 -10.29 14.73
C GLU A 23 -27.04 -9.58 16.04
N ALA A 24 -26.90 -8.26 15.98
CA ALA A 24 -26.69 -7.48 17.19
C ALA A 24 -28.00 -7.29 17.97
N GLU A 25 -27.95 -7.47 19.30
CA GLU A 25 -29.05 -7.06 20.19
C GLU A 25 -29.09 -5.53 20.40
N GLY A 26 -28.04 -4.84 19.98
CA GLY A 26 -27.92 -3.38 20.02
C GLY A 26 -27.25 -2.85 18.77
N SER A 27 -26.55 -1.72 18.87
CA SER A 27 -25.88 -1.09 17.72
C SER A 27 -24.49 -1.66 17.41
N VAL A 28 -23.91 -2.47 18.31
CA VAL A 28 -22.55 -3.02 18.21
C VAL A 28 -22.53 -4.41 18.86
N ILE A 29 -21.78 -5.33 18.26
CA ILE A 29 -21.46 -6.63 18.85
C ILE A 29 -20.15 -6.47 19.63
N GLU A 30 -20.19 -6.63 20.95
CA GLU A 30 -19.02 -6.43 21.82
C GLU A 30 -18.53 -7.74 22.42
N VAL A 31 -17.31 -8.14 22.03
CA VAL A 31 -16.67 -9.35 22.52
C VAL A 31 -15.40 -9.00 23.29
N SER A 32 -15.38 -9.20 24.61
CA SER A 32 -14.22 -8.84 25.43
C SER A 32 -12.99 -9.72 25.14
N GLY A 33 -13.21 -10.94 24.66
CA GLY A 33 -12.20 -11.92 24.30
C GLY A 33 -12.11 -12.16 22.79
N LYS A 34 -12.04 -13.44 22.42
CA LYS A 34 -11.75 -13.87 21.04
C LYS A 34 -13.04 -14.18 20.29
N VAL A 35 -13.06 -13.83 19.01
CA VAL A 35 -14.05 -14.31 18.04
C VAL A 35 -13.34 -15.30 17.14
N TYR A 36 -13.84 -16.53 17.09
CA TYR A 36 -13.36 -17.58 16.21
C TYR A 36 -14.48 -18.00 15.26
N CYS A 37 -14.22 -17.90 13.96
CA CYS A 37 -15.16 -18.26 12.90
C CYS A 37 -14.61 -19.45 12.12
N SER A 38 -15.48 -20.40 11.80
CA SER A 38 -15.23 -21.49 10.86
C SER A 38 -16.27 -21.43 9.75
N GLY A 39 -15.86 -21.50 8.49
CA GLY A 39 -16.82 -21.24 7.41
C GLY A 39 -17.20 -19.76 7.31
N ASP A 40 -18.29 -19.48 6.61
CA ASP A 40 -18.71 -18.11 6.31
C ASP A 40 -19.43 -17.50 7.51
N CYS A 41 -19.05 -16.29 7.93
CA CYS A 41 -19.70 -15.60 9.06
C CYS A 41 -20.02 -14.15 8.71
N ILE A 42 -21.27 -13.76 8.97
CA ILE A 42 -21.78 -12.41 8.69
C ILE A 42 -22.15 -11.75 10.01
N PHE A 43 -21.56 -10.59 10.31
CA PHE A 43 -21.91 -9.75 11.45
C PHE A 43 -22.76 -8.59 10.93
N THR A 44 -24.03 -8.49 11.35
CA THR A 44 -24.97 -7.48 10.82
C THR A 44 -24.83 -6.10 11.46
N ALA A 45 -23.79 -5.90 12.27
CA ALA A 45 -23.47 -4.65 12.95
C ALA A 45 -21.95 -4.49 13.10
N PRO A 46 -21.46 -3.29 13.48
CA PRO A 46 -20.07 -3.11 13.89
C PRO A 46 -19.64 -4.13 14.95
N LEU A 47 -18.40 -4.60 14.83
CA LEU A 47 -17.81 -5.60 15.73
C LEU A 47 -16.63 -5.02 16.49
N LYS A 48 -16.66 -5.14 17.81
CA LYS A 48 -15.51 -4.90 18.69
C LYS A 48 -15.03 -6.20 19.31
N ALA A 49 -13.76 -6.53 19.18
CA ALA A 49 -13.18 -7.72 19.77
C ALA A 49 -11.76 -7.49 20.31
N ARG A 50 -11.25 -8.40 21.14
CA ARG A 50 -9.82 -8.43 21.46
C ARG A 50 -9.00 -9.08 20.34
N SER A 51 -9.53 -10.12 19.71
CA SER A 51 -8.92 -10.79 18.56
C SER A 51 -10.00 -11.43 17.69
N LEU A 52 -9.79 -11.46 16.38
CA LEU A 52 -10.64 -12.12 15.41
C LEU A 52 -9.80 -13.13 14.62
N ALA A 53 -10.23 -14.38 14.61
CA ALA A 53 -9.62 -15.42 13.79
C ALA A 53 -10.69 -16.16 12.99
N SER A 54 -10.45 -16.34 11.69
CA SER A 54 -11.29 -17.15 10.81
C SER A 54 -10.45 -18.22 10.12
N ARG A 55 -11.06 -19.39 9.88
CA ARG A 55 -10.52 -20.44 9.02
C ARG A 55 -11.61 -20.98 8.10
N GLY A 56 -11.31 -21.02 6.80
CA GLY A 56 -12.11 -21.75 5.83
C GLY A 56 -13.44 -21.09 5.46
N GLY A 57 -13.46 -19.77 5.36
CA GLY A 57 -14.62 -18.99 4.92
C GLY A 57 -14.39 -17.49 5.02
N ASP A 58 -15.29 -16.73 4.42
CA ASP A 58 -15.23 -15.28 4.37
C ASP A 58 -15.89 -14.66 5.61
N ILE A 59 -15.37 -13.50 6.03
CA ILE A 59 -15.94 -12.71 7.14
C ILE A 59 -16.52 -11.43 6.57
N GLU A 60 -17.80 -11.22 6.81
CA GLU A 60 -18.50 -9.97 6.47
C GLU A 60 -18.89 -9.22 7.74
N VAL A 61 -18.60 -7.91 7.80
CA VAL A 61 -19.03 -7.02 8.89
C VAL A 61 -19.78 -5.82 8.31
N GLN A 62 -21.07 -5.73 8.62
CA GLN A 62 -21.93 -4.60 8.27
C GLN A 62 -21.72 -3.43 9.25
N GLY A 63 -20.55 -2.81 9.13
CA GLY A 63 -20.13 -1.71 10.00
C GLY A 63 -18.61 -1.60 10.05
N SER A 64 -18.08 -0.96 11.09
CA SER A 64 -16.64 -0.94 11.35
C SER A 64 -16.21 -2.18 12.14
N LEU A 65 -14.98 -2.62 11.92
CA LEU A 65 -14.35 -3.72 12.66
C LEU A 65 -13.18 -3.17 13.48
N ARG A 66 -13.29 -3.25 14.81
CA ARG A 66 -12.25 -2.79 15.74
C ARG A 66 -11.74 -3.95 16.59
N VAL A 67 -10.48 -4.32 16.41
CA VAL A 67 -9.87 -5.48 17.08
C VAL A 67 -8.60 -5.08 17.78
N LYS A 68 -8.54 -5.21 19.12
CA LYS A 68 -7.39 -4.68 19.90
C LYS A 68 -6.03 -5.31 19.58
N ARG A 69 -5.99 -6.55 19.08
CA ARG A 69 -4.76 -7.27 18.73
C ARG A 69 -4.72 -7.57 17.24
N GLY A 70 -4.98 -8.82 16.87
CA GLY A 70 -4.86 -9.30 15.51
C GLY A 70 -6.19 -9.68 14.89
N ILE A 71 -6.31 -9.42 13.60
CA ILE A 71 -7.27 -10.02 12.68
C ILE A 71 -6.51 -11.03 11.82
N THR A 72 -6.95 -12.29 11.84
CA THR A 72 -6.37 -13.34 11.00
C THR A 72 -7.49 -14.06 10.26
N VAL A 73 -7.52 -13.96 8.94
CA VAL A 73 -8.49 -14.66 8.09
C VAL A 73 -7.72 -15.65 7.20
N ARG A 74 -7.77 -16.93 7.58
CA ARG A 74 -7.11 -18.02 6.85
C ARG A 74 -8.04 -18.64 5.82
N ASP A 75 -7.51 -18.86 4.62
CA ASP A 75 -8.27 -19.43 3.49
C ASP A 75 -9.58 -18.66 3.21
N GLY A 76 -9.60 -17.35 3.43
CA GLY A 76 -10.80 -16.52 3.33
C GLY A 76 -10.50 -15.06 3.05
N SER A 77 -11.57 -14.30 2.81
CA SER A 77 -11.58 -12.86 2.58
C SER A 77 -12.22 -12.12 3.76
N LEU A 78 -11.85 -10.85 3.90
CA LEU A 78 -12.43 -9.93 4.89
C LEU A 78 -13.16 -8.80 4.17
N ILE A 79 -14.47 -8.69 4.39
CA ILE A 79 -15.33 -7.66 3.81
C ILE A 79 -15.91 -6.84 4.96
N VAL A 80 -15.57 -5.55 5.00
CA VAL A 80 -16.04 -4.64 6.06
C VAL A 80 -16.63 -3.41 5.39
N ALA A 81 -17.89 -3.09 5.71
CA ALA A 81 -18.56 -1.94 5.11
C ALA A 81 -17.92 -0.61 5.55
N GLY A 82 -17.42 -0.55 6.78
CA GLY A 82 -16.72 0.59 7.37
C GLY A 82 -15.20 0.45 7.37
N ASP A 83 -14.59 1.07 8.38
CA ASP A 83 -13.14 1.04 8.58
C ASP A 83 -12.72 -0.17 9.43
N VAL A 84 -11.52 -0.69 9.17
CA VAL A 84 -10.89 -1.78 9.92
C VAL A 84 -9.72 -1.20 10.71
N GLU A 85 -9.71 -1.47 12.01
CA GLU A 85 -8.65 -1.04 12.92
C GLU A 85 -8.19 -2.21 13.79
N ALA A 86 -6.90 -2.54 13.72
CA ALA A 86 -6.26 -3.55 14.57
C ALA A 86 -4.76 -3.27 14.74
N SER A 87 -4.07 -3.96 15.64
CA SER A 87 -2.59 -3.91 15.66
C SER A 87 -2.01 -4.65 14.46
N SER A 88 -2.60 -5.79 14.07
CA SER A 88 -2.15 -6.58 12.92
C SER A 88 -3.33 -7.10 12.12
N ILE A 89 -3.24 -7.00 10.79
CA ILE A 89 -4.23 -7.50 9.84
C ILE A 89 -3.54 -8.48 8.89
N SER A 90 -3.94 -9.76 8.94
CA SER A 90 -3.46 -10.81 8.04
C SER A 90 -4.65 -11.49 7.36
N VAL A 91 -4.74 -11.36 6.04
CA VAL A 91 -5.83 -11.95 5.25
C VAL A 91 -5.24 -12.70 4.05
N ASP A 92 -5.46 -14.01 3.98
CA ASP A 92 -4.83 -14.86 2.95
C ASP A 92 -5.31 -14.52 1.53
N ARG A 93 -6.60 -14.18 1.37
CA ARG A 93 -7.17 -13.86 0.06
C ARG A 93 -7.31 -12.35 -0.11
N SER A 94 -8.51 -11.81 0.05
CA SER A 94 -8.81 -10.43 -0.28
C SER A 94 -9.40 -9.67 0.89
N MET A 95 -9.04 -8.39 1.01
CA MET A 95 -9.59 -7.47 1.98
C MET A 95 -10.28 -6.32 1.24
N ARG A 96 -11.56 -6.10 1.55
CA ARG A 96 -12.31 -4.93 1.09
C ARG A 96 -12.81 -4.17 2.31
N ALA A 97 -12.45 -2.89 2.39
CA ALA A 97 -12.91 -2.00 3.46
C ALA A 97 -13.10 -0.57 2.92
N LYS A 98 -13.76 0.29 3.70
CA LYS A 98 -13.67 1.73 3.45
C LYS A 98 -12.25 2.23 3.72
N GLY A 99 -11.66 1.76 4.80
CA GLY A 99 -10.35 2.15 5.31
C GLY A 99 -9.70 1.05 6.12
N ALA A 100 -8.37 1.05 6.19
CA ALA A 100 -7.61 0.08 6.99
C ALA A 100 -6.48 0.78 7.74
N LYS A 101 -6.41 0.56 9.06
CA LYS A 101 -5.32 1.02 9.92
C LYS A 101 -4.78 -0.13 10.76
N ALA A 102 -3.47 -0.36 10.69
CA ALA A 102 -2.78 -1.27 11.58
C ALA A 102 -1.30 -0.93 11.74
N GLU A 103 -0.58 -1.63 12.61
CA GLU A 103 0.90 -1.60 12.60
C GLU A 103 1.37 -2.44 11.40
N ASP A 104 0.83 -3.64 11.25
CA ASP A 104 1.12 -4.55 10.13
C ASP A 104 -0.12 -4.84 9.29
N ILE A 105 -0.03 -4.64 7.98
CA ILE A 105 -1.05 -5.10 7.01
C ILE A 105 -0.41 -6.06 6.01
N SER A 106 -0.90 -7.29 5.99
CA SER A 106 -0.55 -8.33 5.01
C SER A 106 -1.81 -8.92 4.37
N VAL A 107 -1.91 -8.78 3.04
CA VAL A 107 -3.04 -9.31 2.26
C VAL A 107 -2.50 -10.10 1.08
N GLY A 108 -2.85 -11.38 0.99
CA GLY A 108 -2.23 -12.28 0.02
C GLY A 108 -2.56 -11.97 -1.44
N ARG A 109 -3.80 -11.60 -1.77
CA ARG A 109 -4.23 -11.35 -3.16
C ARG A 109 -4.59 -9.90 -3.46
N ARG A 110 -5.56 -9.32 -2.74
CA ARG A 110 -6.02 -7.96 -3.05
C ARG A 110 -6.45 -7.18 -1.82
N LEU A 111 -5.85 -6.02 -1.61
CA LEU A 111 -6.36 -4.99 -0.71
C LEU A 111 -7.09 -3.93 -1.53
N LYS A 112 -8.38 -3.71 -1.25
CA LYS A 112 -9.17 -2.63 -1.84
C LYS A 112 -9.76 -1.75 -0.74
N ALA A 113 -9.26 -0.53 -0.61
CA ALA A 113 -9.73 0.42 0.38
C ALA A 113 -9.63 1.86 -0.13
N SER A 114 -10.44 2.79 0.37
CA SER A 114 -10.26 4.20 0.01
C SER A 114 -8.94 4.74 0.58
N TRP A 115 -8.58 4.29 1.77
CA TRP A 115 -7.31 4.62 2.41
C TRP A 115 -6.75 3.41 3.15
N ALA A 116 -5.42 3.32 3.24
CA ALA A 116 -4.73 2.35 4.08
C ALA A 116 -3.50 2.98 4.73
N GLU A 117 -3.34 2.78 6.03
CA GLU A 117 -2.26 3.32 6.86
C GLU A 117 -1.62 2.16 7.66
N ALA A 118 -0.31 1.97 7.50
CA ALA A 118 0.42 0.97 8.28
C ALA A 118 1.87 1.35 8.59
N ASP A 119 2.48 0.76 9.62
CA ASP A 119 3.93 0.87 9.81
C ASP A 119 4.65 0.01 8.78
N ILE A 120 4.22 -1.25 8.65
CA ILE A 120 4.75 -2.19 7.67
C ILE A 120 3.60 -2.67 6.79
N MET A 121 3.82 -2.58 5.48
CA MET A 121 2.89 -3.08 4.50
C MET A 121 3.63 -3.93 3.47
N ASP A 122 3.35 -5.24 3.48
CA ASP A 122 3.89 -6.20 2.49
C ASP A 122 2.78 -6.57 1.49
N ILE A 123 3.00 -6.17 0.24
CA ILE A 123 2.06 -6.38 -0.85
C ILE A 123 2.57 -7.47 -1.77
N GLY A 124 2.08 -8.68 -1.54
CA GLY A 124 2.39 -9.85 -2.38
C GLY A 124 1.70 -9.83 -3.75
N SER A 125 0.58 -9.11 -3.89
CA SER A 125 -0.23 -9.07 -5.12
C SER A 125 -0.75 -7.66 -5.38
N VAL A 126 -2.05 -7.37 -5.28
CA VAL A 126 -2.61 -6.09 -5.75
C VAL A 126 -3.10 -5.20 -4.60
N VAL A 127 -2.67 -3.95 -4.58
CA VAL A 127 -3.31 -2.88 -3.79
C VAL A 127 -4.04 -1.93 -4.74
N ASP A 128 -5.28 -1.61 -4.39
CA ASP A 128 -6.10 -0.62 -5.08
C ASP A 128 -6.67 0.35 -4.04
N CYS A 129 -5.97 1.48 -3.87
CA CYS A 129 -6.30 2.50 -2.88
C CYS A 129 -6.36 3.89 -3.49
N ARG A 130 -7.07 4.83 -2.83
CA ARG A 130 -6.93 6.25 -3.17
C ARG A 130 -5.73 6.83 -2.43
N ARG A 131 -5.65 6.60 -1.11
CA ARG A 131 -4.54 7.07 -0.26
C ARG A 131 -3.83 5.90 0.38
N LEU A 132 -2.51 5.82 0.19
CA LEU A 132 -1.68 4.78 0.77
C LEU A 132 -0.56 5.43 1.58
N HIS A 133 -0.51 5.16 2.87
CA HIS A 133 0.55 5.66 3.74
C HIS A 133 1.20 4.48 4.47
N ALA A 134 2.51 4.32 4.34
CA ALA A 134 3.22 3.36 5.17
C ALA A 134 4.65 3.76 5.49
N ARG A 135 5.14 3.47 6.70
CA ARG A 135 6.57 3.73 7.03
C ARG A 135 7.48 2.89 6.14
N SER A 136 7.19 1.59 6.02
CA SER A 136 7.88 0.67 5.12
C SER A 136 6.88 -0.03 4.21
N LEU A 137 6.96 0.22 2.91
CA LEU A 137 6.13 -0.40 1.89
C LEU A 137 6.99 -1.26 0.97
N ARG A 138 6.73 -2.57 0.96
CA ARG A 138 7.32 -3.50 -0.02
C ARG A 138 6.29 -3.91 -1.06
N VAL A 139 6.63 -3.71 -2.32
CA VAL A 139 5.76 -4.02 -3.46
C VAL A 139 6.36 -5.15 -4.27
N ARG A 140 5.87 -6.38 -4.07
CA ARG A 140 6.22 -7.53 -4.93
C ARG A 140 5.27 -7.67 -6.12
N GLY A 141 4.01 -7.27 -5.96
CA GLY A 141 3.00 -7.31 -7.02
C GLY A 141 2.76 -5.95 -7.67
N TYR A 142 1.55 -5.39 -7.52
CA TYR A 142 1.12 -4.15 -8.14
C TYR A 142 0.40 -3.24 -7.15
N VAL A 143 0.81 -1.98 -7.06
CA VAL A 143 0.12 -0.95 -6.29
C VAL A 143 -0.50 0.07 -7.24
N LYS A 144 -1.81 0.31 -7.10
CA LYS A 144 -2.51 1.46 -7.68
C LYS A 144 -2.95 2.39 -6.55
N ALA A 145 -2.44 3.61 -6.56
CA ALA A 145 -2.79 4.66 -5.62
C ALA A 145 -3.15 5.96 -6.35
N VAL A 146 -3.82 6.91 -5.68
CA VAL A 146 -3.79 8.31 -6.13
C VAL A 146 -2.65 9.03 -5.42
N GLU A 147 -2.62 8.93 -4.09
CA GLU A 147 -1.55 9.45 -3.24
C GLU A 147 -0.83 8.27 -2.57
N LEU A 148 0.48 8.18 -2.74
CA LEU A 148 1.34 7.20 -2.06
C LEU A 148 2.40 7.94 -1.25
N ARG A 149 2.41 7.72 0.06
CA ARG A 149 3.40 8.25 1.00
C ARG A 149 4.13 7.12 1.71
N ALA A 150 5.46 7.15 1.72
CA ALA A 150 6.22 6.21 2.53
C ALA A 150 7.61 6.71 2.93
N ASP A 151 8.12 6.34 4.10
CA ASP A 151 9.50 6.67 4.45
C ASP A 151 10.45 5.79 3.61
N SER A 152 10.15 4.50 3.53
CA SER A 152 10.90 3.53 2.72
C SER A 152 9.96 2.78 1.76
N LEU A 153 10.24 2.91 0.46
CA LEU A 153 9.52 2.23 -0.61
C LEU A 153 10.46 1.33 -1.42
N ASP A 154 10.26 0.01 -1.31
CA ASP A 154 10.95 -1.00 -2.10
C ASP A 154 10.01 -1.55 -3.18
N VAL A 155 10.34 -1.29 -4.44
CA VAL A 155 9.53 -1.68 -5.60
C VAL A 155 10.23 -2.80 -6.36
N GLY A 156 9.88 -4.04 -6.06
CA GLY A 156 10.24 -5.21 -6.86
C GLY A 156 9.25 -5.48 -8.01
N GLY A 157 7.97 -5.14 -7.79
CA GLY A 157 6.88 -5.26 -8.77
C GLY A 157 6.62 -3.95 -9.51
N ALA A 158 5.39 -3.45 -9.46
CA ALA A 158 5.01 -2.21 -10.15
C ALA A 158 4.14 -1.28 -9.30
N VAL A 159 4.41 0.02 -9.37
CA VAL A 159 3.62 1.07 -8.71
C VAL A 159 3.07 2.03 -9.75
N SER A 160 1.78 2.31 -9.68
CA SER A 160 1.11 3.37 -10.43
C SER A 160 0.40 4.32 -9.48
N CYS A 161 0.81 5.58 -9.46
CA CYS A 161 0.19 6.60 -8.61
C CYS A 161 0.09 7.96 -9.29
N SER A 162 -0.73 8.88 -8.76
CA SER A 162 -0.69 10.27 -9.22
C SER A 162 0.45 11.01 -8.53
N HIS A 163 0.50 10.96 -7.19
CA HIS A 163 1.51 11.64 -6.39
C HIS A 163 2.27 10.63 -5.54
N LEU A 164 3.59 10.61 -5.71
CA LEU A 164 4.52 9.84 -4.91
C LEU A 164 5.30 10.77 -3.98
N ALA A 165 5.25 10.55 -2.67
CA ALA A 165 6.12 11.21 -1.71
C ALA A 165 6.86 10.19 -0.84
N ALA A 166 8.19 10.24 -0.81
CA ALA A 166 8.95 9.28 0.01
C ALA A 166 10.36 9.71 0.38
N ASP A 167 10.89 9.24 1.51
CA ASP A 167 12.27 9.56 1.90
C ASP A 167 13.28 8.72 1.09
N SER A 168 13.02 7.43 0.95
CA SER A 168 13.86 6.53 0.16
C SER A 168 13.03 5.63 -0.74
N VAL A 169 13.38 5.60 -2.02
CA VAL A 169 12.75 4.74 -3.03
C VAL A 169 13.82 3.92 -3.74
N ASP A 170 13.71 2.60 -3.68
CA ASP A 170 14.54 1.67 -4.45
C ASP A 170 13.68 0.92 -5.47
N VAL A 171 14.04 1.03 -6.74
CA VAL A 171 13.22 0.55 -7.88
C VAL A 171 13.93 -0.57 -8.61
N GLY A 172 13.65 -1.81 -8.21
CA GLY A 172 14.03 -3.01 -8.97
C GLY A 172 13.03 -3.35 -10.09
N GLY A 173 11.76 -2.98 -9.90
CA GLY A 173 10.66 -3.17 -10.84
C GLY A 173 10.33 -1.88 -11.61
N SER A 174 9.10 -1.38 -11.52
CA SER A 174 8.70 -0.15 -12.22
C SER A 174 7.82 0.80 -11.42
N ILE A 175 8.01 2.10 -11.66
CA ILE A 175 7.13 3.15 -11.13
C ILE A 175 6.59 4.00 -12.28
N ALA A 176 5.30 4.25 -12.28
CA ALA A 176 4.63 5.23 -13.12
C ALA A 176 3.88 6.24 -12.24
N ALA A 177 4.34 7.49 -12.21
CA ALA A 177 3.76 8.57 -11.42
C ALA A 177 3.37 9.78 -12.29
N SER A 178 2.41 10.60 -11.86
CA SER A 178 2.23 11.93 -12.45
C SER A 178 3.26 12.92 -11.90
N GLU A 179 3.46 12.93 -10.58
CA GLU A 179 4.44 13.75 -9.89
C GLU A 179 5.12 12.93 -8.78
N ALA A 180 6.37 13.26 -8.50
CA ALA A 180 7.13 12.59 -7.45
C ALA A 180 8.01 13.59 -6.68
N GLU A 181 7.96 13.52 -5.36
CA GLU A 181 8.81 14.28 -4.43
C GLU A 181 9.50 13.30 -3.49
N VAL A 182 10.80 13.11 -3.67
CA VAL A 182 11.53 12.04 -2.99
C VAL A 182 12.86 12.53 -2.44
N TYR A 183 13.24 12.17 -1.23
CA TYR A 183 14.58 12.57 -0.76
C TYR A 183 15.68 11.83 -1.53
N LYS A 184 15.60 10.49 -1.59
CA LYS A 184 16.52 9.64 -2.34
C LYS A 184 15.76 8.65 -3.23
N MET A 185 16.16 8.54 -4.49
CA MET A 185 15.64 7.54 -5.41
C MET A 185 16.77 6.80 -6.14
N SER A 186 16.76 5.47 -6.07
CA SER A 186 17.66 4.58 -6.83
C SER A 186 16.85 3.81 -7.87
N VAL A 187 17.14 4.05 -9.15
CA VAL A 187 16.44 3.44 -10.28
C VAL A 187 17.31 2.32 -10.85
N GLY A 188 17.03 1.08 -10.44
CA GLY A 188 17.66 -0.13 -10.99
C GLY A 188 17.06 -0.52 -12.34
N ASN A 189 15.74 -0.41 -12.47
CA ASN A 189 15.01 -0.70 -13.71
C ASN A 189 14.31 0.55 -14.25
N THR A 190 12.98 0.70 -14.17
CA THR A 190 12.28 1.77 -14.90
C THR A 190 11.46 2.69 -14.00
N VAL A 191 11.65 4.01 -14.15
CA VAL A 191 10.78 5.03 -13.56
C VAL A 191 10.26 5.95 -14.66
N GLU A 192 8.96 6.21 -14.65
CA GLU A 192 8.29 7.21 -15.48
C GLU A 192 7.52 8.18 -14.59
N VAL A 193 7.89 9.46 -14.62
CA VAL A 193 7.17 10.55 -13.96
C VAL A 193 6.68 11.50 -15.05
N LYS A 194 5.38 11.57 -15.31
CA LYS A 194 4.85 12.36 -16.45
C LYS A 194 5.08 13.87 -16.31
N GLY A 195 5.06 14.36 -15.08
CA GLY A 195 5.26 15.75 -14.72
C GLY A 195 6.61 15.98 -14.03
N MET A 196 6.58 16.68 -12.90
CA MET A 196 7.79 17.07 -12.18
C MET A 196 8.28 15.97 -11.23
N LEU A 197 9.58 15.68 -11.30
CA LEU A 197 10.33 14.92 -10.30
C LEU A 197 11.18 15.86 -9.47
N LYS A 198 10.93 15.95 -8.16
CA LYS A 198 11.79 16.62 -7.19
C LYS A 198 12.56 15.57 -6.41
N ALA A 199 13.90 15.65 -6.43
CA ALA A 199 14.72 14.74 -5.65
C ALA A 199 15.98 15.39 -5.05
N THR A 200 16.33 15.06 -3.80
CA THR A 200 17.64 15.48 -3.29
C THR A 200 18.75 14.66 -3.94
N ILE A 201 18.54 13.34 -4.07
CA ILE A 201 19.49 12.42 -4.70
C ILE A 201 18.75 11.49 -5.67
N LEU A 202 19.17 11.49 -6.93
CA LEU A 202 18.68 10.57 -7.95
C LEU A 202 19.85 9.76 -8.54
N ARG A 203 19.78 8.44 -8.43
CA ARG A 203 20.70 7.51 -9.08
C ARG A 203 19.96 6.72 -10.14
N VAL A 204 20.41 6.78 -11.38
CA VAL A 204 19.78 6.08 -12.51
C VAL A 204 20.74 5.05 -13.06
N GLY A 205 20.55 3.78 -12.68
CA GLY A 205 21.24 2.63 -13.26
C GLY A 205 20.49 2.04 -14.47
N GLY A 206 19.16 2.04 -14.42
CA GLY A 206 18.28 1.63 -15.51
C GLY A 206 17.80 2.80 -16.37
N GLY A 207 16.49 2.95 -16.53
CA GLY A 207 15.84 4.00 -17.31
C GLY A 207 14.95 4.90 -16.46
N ALA A 208 15.12 6.22 -16.60
CA ALA A 208 14.23 7.22 -16.01
C ALA A 208 13.68 8.14 -17.11
N ARG A 209 12.35 8.31 -17.14
CA ARG A 209 11.65 9.29 -17.99
C ARG A 209 10.92 10.28 -17.10
N VAL A 210 11.16 11.57 -17.31
CA VAL A 210 10.53 12.64 -16.51
C VAL A 210 9.93 13.73 -17.41
N GLY A 211 8.83 14.35 -16.97
CA GLY A 211 8.27 15.54 -17.61
C GLY A 211 9.16 16.77 -17.42
N GLY A 212 9.85 16.82 -16.30
CA GLY A 212 10.86 17.80 -15.90
C GLY A 212 11.34 17.46 -14.48
N GLY A 213 12.35 18.15 -13.97
CA GLY A 213 12.81 17.83 -12.63
C GLY A 213 13.77 18.82 -12.00
N GLU A 214 13.78 18.78 -10.68
CA GLU A 214 14.70 19.49 -9.81
C GLU A 214 15.44 18.45 -8.97
N VAL A 215 16.73 18.30 -9.21
CA VAL A 215 17.55 17.25 -8.57
C VAL A 215 18.79 17.86 -7.92
N GLY A 216 18.97 17.67 -6.62
CA GLY A 216 20.17 18.13 -5.91
C GLY A 216 21.46 17.47 -6.43
N LYS A 217 21.51 16.14 -6.40
CA LYS A 217 22.61 15.33 -6.92
C LYS A 217 22.09 14.24 -7.86
N LEU A 218 22.53 14.29 -9.10
CA LEU A 218 22.19 13.32 -10.14
C LEU A 218 23.40 12.45 -10.48
N SER A 219 23.21 11.12 -10.49
CA SER A 219 24.17 10.18 -11.07
C SER A 219 23.47 9.30 -12.11
N VAL A 220 23.98 9.27 -13.33
CA VAL A 220 23.39 8.50 -14.44
C VAL A 220 24.43 7.51 -14.98
N GLY A 221 24.22 6.23 -14.68
CA GLY A 221 24.92 5.12 -15.35
C GLY A 221 24.10 4.50 -16.50
N GLY A 222 22.77 4.57 -16.39
CA GLY A 222 21.84 4.12 -17.43
C GLY A 222 21.38 5.26 -18.34
N ALA A 223 20.06 5.50 -18.42
CA ALA A 223 19.49 6.56 -19.25
C ALA A 223 18.46 7.41 -18.50
N LEU A 224 18.65 8.73 -18.47
CA LEU A 224 17.66 9.70 -18.03
C LEU A 224 17.19 10.55 -19.22
N ARG A 225 15.88 10.57 -19.46
CA ARG A 225 15.24 11.38 -20.51
C ARG A 225 14.21 12.32 -19.90
N SER A 226 14.28 13.59 -20.26
CA SER A 226 13.31 14.61 -19.86
C SER A 226 12.59 15.20 -21.07
N SER A 227 11.27 15.31 -21.04
CA SER A 227 10.50 16.07 -22.04
C SER A 227 10.45 17.57 -21.76
N GLY A 228 10.90 18.00 -20.58
CA GLY A 228 10.98 19.40 -20.18
C GLY A 228 12.37 19.74 -19.64
N SER A 229 12.44 20.85 -18.90
CA SER A 229 13.71 21.34 -18.33
C SER A 229 14.14 20.55 -17.10
N LEU A 230 15.45 20.50 -16.86
CA LEU A 230 16.08 19.90 -15.69
C LEU A 230 16.90 20.97 -14.94
N LYS A 231 16.72 21.06 -13.62
CA LYS A 231 17.54 21.87 -12.72
C LYS A 231 18.34 20.95 -11.81
N LEU A 232 19.66 21.03 -11.88
CA LEU A 232 20.57 20.08 -11.26
C LEU A 232 21.60 20.82 -10.38
N GLY A 233 21.73 20.41 -9.12
CA GLY A 233 22.82 20.93 -8.27
C GLY A 233 24.18 20.38 -8.71
N SER A 234 24.27 19.06 -8.87
CA SER A 234 25.42 18.39 -9.46
C SER A 234 24.98 17.22 -10.33
N ALA A 235 25.73 16.95 -11.40
CA ALA A 235 25.48 15.83 -12.30
C ALA A 235 26.78 15.05 -12.57
N ASP A 236 26.73 13.73 -12.39
CA ASP A 236 27.74 12.79 -12.83
C ASP A 236 27.11 11.83 -13.85
N VAL A 237 27.54 11.93 -15.10
CA VAL A 237 26.91 11.23 -16.23
C VAL A 237 27.95 10.34 -16.91
N GLY A 238 27.85 9.04 -16.64
CA GLY A 238 28.55 8.01 -17.40
C GLY A 238 27.69 7.31 -18.45
N GLY A 239 26.36 7.40 -18.33
CA GLY A 239 25.39 6.92 -19.30
C GLY A 239 24.82 8.05 -20.17
N ALA A 240 23.52 7.98 -20.46
CA ALA A 240 22.84 8.95 -21.32
C ALA A 240 21.93 9.91 -20.55
N LEU A 241 22.21 11.21 -20.61
CA LEU A 241 21.31 12.27 -20.14
C LEU A 241 20.78 13.06 -21.34
N ARG A 242 19.45 13.12 -21.52
CA ARG A 242 18.81 13.93 -22.58
C ARG A 242 17.63 14.71 -22.04
N ALA A 243 17.51 15.98 -22.43
CA ALA A 243 16.33 16.80 -22.17
C ALA A 243 15.89 17.48 -23.46
N GLN A 244 14.58 17.60 -23.67
CA GLN A 244 14.01 18.45 -24.73
C GLN A 244 14.00 19.93 -24.31
N GLY A 245 13.89 20.19 -23.00
CA GLY A 245 14.03 21.53 -22.41
C GLY A 245 15.48 21.88 -22.06
N LYS A 246 15.65 22.98 -21.34
CA LYS A 246 16.96 23.44 -20.86
C LYS A 246 17.48 22.55 -19.73
N ILE A 247 18.78 22.29 -19.70
CA ILE A 247 19.45 21.67 -18.55
C ILE A 247 20.26 22.77 -17.86
N GLU A 248 19.87 23.14 -16.65
CA GLU A 248 20.59 24.04 -15.76
C GLU A 248 21.35 23.18 -14.76
N VAL A 249 22.68 23.30 -14.71
CA VAL A 249 23.54 22.51 -13.81
C VAL A 249 24.63 23.38 -13.21
N ASN A 250 24.84 23.31 -11.89
CA ASN A 250 25.92 24.09 -11.26
C ASN A 250 27.29 23.41 -11.43
N TYR A 251 27.34 22.07 -11.30
CA TYR A 251 28.56 21.28 -11.48
C TYR A 251 28.27 20.02 -12.28
N ALA A 252 29.02 19.76 -13.35
CA ALA A 252 28.85 18.58 -14.18
C ALA A 252 30.19 17.86 -14.40
N SER A 253 30.18 16.54 -14.20
CA SER A 253 31.20 15.61 -14.66
C SER A 253 30.55 14.71 -15.70
N ILE A 254 31.10 14.71 -16.91
CA ILE A 254 30.59 13.90 -18.02
C ILE A 254 31.73 12.99 -18.45
N GLY A 255 31.55 11.70 -18.20
CA GLY A 255 32.58 10.67 -18.37
C GLY A 255 31.94 9.39 -18.88
N GLY A 256 31.67 9.35 -20.18
CA GLY A 256 31.16 8.19 -20.92
C GLY A 256 31.41 8.41 -22.41
N LEU A 257 31.81 7.34 -23.11
CA LEU A 257 31.95 7.29 -24.57
C LEU A 257 30.64 6.85 -25.22
#